data_AF-A0A7K8SEF1-F1
#
_entry.id   AF-A0A7K8SEF1-F1
#
_cell.length_a   1.000
_cell.length_b   1.000
_cell.length_c   1.000
_cell.angle_alpha   90.00
_cell.angle_beta   90.00
_cell.angle_gamma   90.00
#
_symmetry.space_group_name_H-M   'P 1'
#
loop_
_entity.id
_entity.type
_entity.pdbx_description
1 polymer ?
#
loop_
_entity_poly.entity_id
_entity_poly.type
_entity_poly.pdbx_seq_one_letter_code
_entity_poly.pdbx_strand_id
1 'polypeptide(L)' 'QDLLFRLDRNVNFWLGLRRRGERLHWGDGSSYSSRVPVFGNSECVYLADERFRSGNCSSERPYVCSKARAAL' A
#
# COMPACT_ATOMS: atom_id res chain seq x y z
N GLN A 1 -6.43 -12.76 -11.39
CA GLN A 1 -5.34 -11.78 -11.59
C GLN A 1 -5.72 -10.52 -10.84
N ASP A 2 -4.87 -10.07 -9.91
CA ASP A 2 -5.16 -8.91 -9.05
C ASP A 2 -5.08 -7.59 -9.81
N LEU A 3 -6.13 -6.77 -9.68
CA LEU A 3 -6.28 -5.49 -10.37
C LEU A 3 -5.14 -4.50 -10.01
N LEU A 4 -4.66 -4.56 -8.78
CA LEU A 4 -3.65 -3.63 -8.25
C LEU A 4 -2.31 -3.73 -9.02
N PHE A 5 -1.94 -4.93 -9.48
CA PHE A 5 -0.70 -5.16 -10.22
C PHE A 5 -0.81 -4.87 -11.73
N ARG A 6 -1.98 -4.45 -12.21
CA ARG A 6 -2.18 -3.98 -13.59
C ARG A 6 -1.94 -2.47 -13.76
N LEU A 7 -1.67 -1.76 -12.66
CA LEU A 7 -1.26 -0.35 -12.73
C LEU A 7 0.08 -0.21 -13.47
N ASP A 8 0.33 0.97 -14.03
CA ASP A 8 1.56 1.25 -14.77
C ASP A 8 2.78 0.92 -13.90
N ARG A 9 3.58 -0.06 -14.37
CA ARG A 9 4.75 -0.57 -13.64
C ARG A 9 5.84 0.49 -13.46
N ASN A 10 5.83 1.54 -14.29
CA ASN A 10 6.80 2.64 -14.21
C ASN A 10 6.43 3.67 -13.14
N VAL A 11 5.27 3.54 -12.51
CA VAL A 11 4.78 4.49 -11.52
C VAL A 11 4.68 3.83 -10.16
N ASN A 12 5.29 4.48 -9.16
CA ASN A 12 5.25 4.04 -7.78
C ASN A 12 4.04 4.67 -7.09
N PHE A 13 3.08 3.87 -6.65
CA PHE A 13 1.84 4.37 -6.05
C PHE A 13 1.83 4.18 -4.54
N TRP A 14 1.58 5.25 -3.78
CA TRP A 14 1.25 5.12 -2.37
C TRP A 14 -0.01 4.27 -2.19
N LEU A 15 0.05 3.38 -1.20
CA LEU A 15 -1.08 2.61 -0.72
C LEU A 15 -1.52 3.18 0.64
N GLY A 16 -2.79 3.00 0.97
CA GLY A 16 -3.34 3.33 2.29
C GLY A 16 -2.87 2.36 3.37
N LEU A 17 -1.58 2.00 3.42
CA LEU A 17 -0.97 1.07 4.36
C LEU A 17 0.25 1.72 5.02
N ARG A 18 0.26 1.73 6.36
CA ARG A 18 1.28 2.43 7.16
C ARG A 18 1.70 1.60 8.36
N ARG A 19 2.98 1.68 8.71
CA ARG A 19 3.54 1.10 9.92
C ARG A 19 3.21 1.98 11.13
N ARG A 20 2.72 1.36 12.20
CA ARG A 20 2.49 1.98 13.51
C ARG A 20 3.13 1.08 14.56
N GLY A 21 4.29 1.51 15.10
CA GLY A 21 5.17 0.63 15.87
C GLY A 21 5.72 -0.49 14.99
N GLU A 22 5.63 -1.74 15.45
CA GLU A 22 6.12 -2.91 14.69
C GLU A 22 5.12 -3.45 13.65
N ARG A 23 3.87 -2.95 13.66
CA ARG A 23 2.76 -3.52 12.88
C ARG A 23 2.29 -2.62 11.75
N LEU A 24 1.85 -3.23 10.66
CA LEU A 24 1.25 -2.55 9.52
C LEU A 24 -0.28 -2.48 9.68
N HIS A 25 -0.86 -1.32 9.35
CA HIS A 25 -2.29 -1.06 9.40
C HIS A 25 -2.77 -0.36 8.14
N TRP A 26 -3.97 -0.72 7.70
CA TRP A 26 -4.68 -0.03 6.64
C TRP A 26 -5.17 1.35 7.11
N GLY A 27 -5.55 2.21 6.16
CA GLY A 27 -6.05 3.55 6.43
C GLY A 27 -7.34 3.60 7.25
N ASP A 28 -8.10 2.50 7.27
CA ASP A 28 -9.29 2.32 8.12
C ASP A 28 -8.96 1.84 9.54
N GLY A 29 -7.68 1.60 9.85
CA GLY A 29 -7.19 1.14 11.15
C GLY A 29 -7.12 -0.38 11.30
N SER A 30 -7.62 -1.17 10.34
CA SER A 30 -7.52 -2.62 10.39
C SER A 30 -6.07 -3.10 10.22
N SER A 31 -5.71 -4.20 10.89
CA SER A 31 -4.36 -4.75 10.80
C SER A 31 -4.09 -5.41 9.45
N TYR A 32 -2.88 -5.23 8.93
CA TYR A 32 -2.42 -5.93 7.74
C TYR A 32 -2.14 -7.41 8.06
N SER A 33 -2.97 -8.30 7.52
CA SER A 33 -2.90 -9.75 7.75
C SER A 33 -2.62 -10.56 6.47
N SER A 34 -2.26 -9.89 5.38
CA SER A 34 -1.97 -10.55 4.10
C SER A 34 -0.63 -11.28 4.09
N ARG A 35 -0.53 -12.33 3.27
CA ARG A 35 0.72 -13.08 3.04
C ARG A 35 1.69 -12.35 2.11
N VAL A 36 1.28 -11.23 1.50
CA VAL A 36 2.14 -10.44 0.60
C VAL A 36 3.19 -9.69 1.43
N PRO A 37 4.50 -9.93 1.21
CA PRO A 37 5.54 -9.28 2.00
C PRO A 37 5.66 -7.79 1.67
N VAL A 38 5.98 -6.99 2.68
CA VAL A 38 6.36 -5.57 2.52
C VAL A 38 7.87 -5.45 2.71
N PHE A 39 8.56 -4.97 1.69
CA PHE A 39 10.01 -4.84 1.69
C PHE A 39 10.47 -3.50 2.24
N GLY A 40 11.41 -3.53 3.19
CA GLY A 40 11.95 -2.37 3.88
C GLY A 40 11.28 -2.08 5.23
N ASN A 41 11.84 -1.13 5.96
CA ASN A 41 11.44 -0.80 7.35
C ASN A 41 10.95 0.64 7.55
N SER A 42 10.66 1.37 6.47
CA SER A 42 10.10 2.71 6.57
C SER A 42 8.59 2.68 6.87
N GLU A 43 8.02 3.87 7.06
CA GLU A 43 6.68 4.01 7.63
C GLU A 43 5.54 3.83 6.61
N CYS A 44 5.62 4.45 5.43
CA CYS A 44 4.54 4.41 4.43
C CYS A 44 4.81 3.35 3.37
N VAL A 45 3.78 2.65 2.90
CA VAL A 45 3.90 1.58 1.91
C VAL A 45 3.42 2.04 0.54
N TYR A 46 4.20 1.71 -0.49
CA TYR A 46 3.87 1.94 -1.89
C TYR A 46 3.98 0.65 -2.70
N LEU A 47 3.29 0.61 -3.83
CA LEU A 47 3.44 -0.40 -4.86
C LEU A 47 4.55 0.02 -5.83
N ALA A 48 5.49 -0.89 -6.09
CA ALA A 48 6.58 -0.72 -7.05
C ALA A 48 7.02 -2.07 -7.60
N ASP A 49 7.18 -2.21 -8.91
CA ASP A 49 7.60 -3.45 -9.57
C ASP A 49 6.76 -4.67 -9.13
N GLU A 50 5.44 -4.49 -8.99
CA GLU A 50 4.51 -5.51 -8.46
C GLU A 50 4.79 -5.97 -7.02
N ARG A 51 5.53 -5.19 -6.25
CA ARG A 51 5.90 -5.49 -4.85
C ARG A 51 5.48 -4.37 -3.93
N PHE A 52 5.16 -4.72 -2.69
CA PHE A 52 4.92 -3.73 -1.66
C PHE A 52 6.26 -3.34 -1.05
N ARG A 53 6.59 -2.05 -1.09
CA ARG A 53 7.82 -1.49 -0.53
C ARG A 53 7.49 -0.39 0.47
N SER A 54 8.36 -0.17 1.44
CA SER A 54 8.24 0.94 2.39
C SER A 54 9.13 2.13 1.99
N GLY A 55 8.67 3.36 2.23
CA GLY A 55 9.46 4.58 2.03
C GLY A 55 9.12 5.69 3.01
N ASN A 56 9.86 6.80 2.91
CA ASN A 56 9.58 8.01 3.67
C ASN A 56 8.25 8.63 3.20
N CYS A 57 7.31 8.83 4.14
CA CYS A 57 5.98 9.37 3.87
C CYS A 57 5.99 10.77 3.22
N SER A 58 7.05 11.56 3.41
CA SER A 58 7.19 12.89 2.79
C SER A 58 7.61 12.84 1.31
N SER A 59 7.84 11.65 0.75
CA SER A 59 8.21 11.55 -0.67
C SER A 59 6.98 11.72 -1.56
N GLU A 60 7.09 12.61 -2.55
CA GLU A 60 6.01 12.85 -3.50
C GLU A 60 5.84 11.67 -4.45
N ARG A 61 4.64 11.08 -4.45
CA ARG A 61 4.22 9.99 -5.35
C ARG A 61 2.70 10.05 -5.54
N PRO A 62 2.16 9.61 -6.68
CA PRO A 62 0.72 9.41 -6.82
C PRO A 62 0.22 8.32 -5.85
N TYR A 63 -1.09 8.29 -5.59
CA TYR A 63 -1.70 7.36 -4.64
C TYR A 63 -2.92 6.66 -5.24
N VAL A 64 -3.23 5.49 -4.71
CA VAL A 64 -4.41 4.70 -5.10
C VAL A 64 -5.38 4.62 -3.92
N CYS A 65 -6.62 5.04 -4.17
CA CYS A 65 -7.72 4.87 -3.21
C CYS A 65 -8.57 3.67 -3.61
N SER A 66 -9.14 3.00 -2.60
CA SER A 66 -10.19 2.01 -2.80
C SER A 66 -11.31 2.25 -1.80
N LYS A 67 -12.53 1.90 -2.19
CA LYS A 67 -13.72 1.94 -1.33
C LYS A 67 -14.62 0.78 -1.74
N ALA A 68 -15.22 0.11 -0.76
CA ALA A 68 -16.26 -0.87 -1.06
C ALA A 68 -17.42 -0.18 -1.81
N ARG A 69 -17.95 -0.84 -2.83
CA ARG A 69 -19.23 -0.41 -3.40
C ARG A 69 -20.30 -0.66 -2.34
N ALA A 70 -21.21 0.29 -2.17
CA ALA A 70 -22.35 0.11 -1.27
C ALA A 70 -23.13 -1.14 -1.71
N ALA A 71 -23.59 -1.93 -0.73
CA ALA A 71 -24.58 -2.96 -1.02
C ALA A 71 -25.85 -2.28 -1.52
N LEU A 72 -26.35 -2.72 -2.67
CA LEU A 72 -27.66 -2.34 -3.19
C LEU A 72 -28.76 -2.90 -2.27
#